data_AF-A0A5B7IVP0-F1
#
_entry.id   AF-A0A5B7IVP0-F1
#
_cell.length_a   1.000
_cell.length_b   1.000
_cell.length_c   1.000
_cell.angle_alpha   90.00
_cell.angle_beta   90.00
_cell.angle_gamma   90.00
#
_symmetry.space_group_name_H-M   'P 1'
#
loop_
_entity.id
_entity.type
_entity.pdbx_description
1 polymer ?
#
loop_
_entity_poly.entity_id
_entity_poly.type
_entity_poly.pdbx_seq_one_letter_code
_entity_poly.pdbx_strand_id
1 'polypeptide(L)'
;MTSFKELYSKFRGLLQQSWLTNDVAAHFGPTATLDSMFKYLWSRPEAQQELLPPPGNLCINRKGESEAEKFRNEGNRLYKEKKLEQALLAYNYSILAAPHPGLDGEIVGPQHEGLSLAFANRSAVLYEMAQYKYALADAERALAFGYPSSKRHRLYERRAKCLQAMGKMEEANAVLEETLTALATLALDEKEVTAAKNSISKLKSKCYDKQNKIPATLRYQHVFYTGQAYPPPVSQPRSDLPCLSDAISIQYTPIRGRHLVANRDIRPGKTGF
;
A
#
# COMPACT_ATOMS: atom_id res chain seq x y z
N MET A 1 5.80 -4.19 19.08
CA MET A 1 6.61 -3.77 17.91
C MET A 1 7.78 -2.96 18.44
N THR A 2 9.00 -3.27 18.02
CA THR A 2 10.16 -2.42 18.32
C THR A 2 9.91 -1.07 17.65
N SER A 3 9.91 0.01 18.41
CA SER A 3 9.65 1.34 17.84
C SER A 3 10.84 1.76 16.95
N PHE A 4 10.61 2.63 15.96
CA PHE A 4 11.72 3.21 15.19
C PHE A 4 12.76 3.87 16.10
N LYS A 5 12.33 4.48 17.21
CA LYS A 5 13.25 5.07 18.21
C LYS A 5 14.18 4.04 18.82
N GLU A 6 13.67 2.84 19.13
CA GLU A 6 14.47 1.73 19.66
C GLU A 6 15.44 1.18 18.62
N LEU A 7 14.98 0.95 17.37
CA LEU A 7 15.85 0.50 16.27
C LEU A 7 16.95 1.51 15.98
N TYR A 8 16.59 2.81 15.92
CA TYR A 8 17.54 3.89 15.71
C TYR A 8 18.54 4.02 16.86
N SER A 9 18.11 3.81 18.11
CA SER A 9 19.02 3.80 19.27
C SER A 9 20.03 2.66 19.19
N LYS A 10 19.60 1.45 18.75
CA LYS A 10 20.50 0.32 18.55
C LYS A 10 21.48 0.55 17.41
N PHE A 11 21.00 1.05 16.27
CA PHE A 11 21.83 1.45 15.14
C PHE A 11 22.92 2.44 15.56
N ARG A 12 22.54 3.49 16.31
CA ARG A 12 23.51 4.47 16.84
C ARG A 12 24.52 3.81 17.78
N GLY A 13 24.08 2.88 18.63
CA GLY A 13 24.96 2.11 19.50
C GLY A 13 25.98 1.26 18.73
N LEU A 14 25.57 0.58 17.66
CA LEU A 14 26.50 -0.17 16.80
C LEU A 14 27.51 0.74 16.11
N LEU A 15 27.10 1.89 15.58
CA LEU A 15 28.03 2.85 14.99
C LEU A 15 29.09 3.37 15.98
N GLN A 16 28.74 3.45 17.26
CA GLN A 16 29.68 3.82 18.33
C GLN A 16 30.64 2.67 18.65
N GLN A 17 30.13 1.45 18.76
CA GLN A 17 30.93 0.24 19.04
C GLN A 17 31.89 -0.12 17.91
N SER A 18 31.49 0.12 16.66
CA SER A 18 32.32 -0.06 15.47
C SER A 18 33.28 1.10 15.20
N TRP A 19 33.31 2.14 16.07
CA TRP A 19 34.13 3.35 15.92
C TRP A 19 33.86 4.17 14.64
N LEU A 20 32.77 3.89 13.92
CA LEU A 20 32.39 4.52 12.67
C LEU A 20 31.70 5.88 12.85
N THR A 21 31.44 6.31 14.08
CA THR A 21 30.71 7.55 14.36
C THR A 21 31.42 8.77 13.76
N ASN A 22 32.75 8.81 13.84
CA ASN A 22 33.56 9.89 13.27
C ASN A 22 33.56 9.83 11.74
N ASP A 23 33.64 8.65 11.15
CA ASP A 23 33.58 8.46 9.69
C ASP A 23 32.22 8.85 9.12
N VAL A 24 31.15 8.57 9.86
CA VAL A 24 29.78 8.98 9.49
C VAL A 24 29.64 10.50 9.59
N ALA A 25 30.12 11.11 10.67
CA ALA A 25 30.07 12.56 10.86
C ALA A 25 30.93 13.31 9.82
N ALA A 26 32.10 12.79 9.49
CA ALA A 26 33.01 13.37 8.50
C ALA A 26 32.48 13.28 7.06
N HIS A 27 31.57 12.36 6.79
CA HIS A 27 30.97 12.20 5.46
C HIS A 27 29.91 13.28 5.13
N PHE A 28 29.43 14.01 6.14
CA PHE A 28 28.36 14.99 5.98
C PHE A 28 28.87 16.40 6.23
N GLY A 29 28.98 17.18 5.15
CA GLY A 29 29.22 18.62 5.23
C GLY A 29 27.92 19.45 5.27
N PRO A 30 28.02 20.79 5.39
CA PRO A 30 26.87 21.70 5.45
C PRO A 30 25.94 21.64 4.22
N THR A 31 26.43 21.11 3.10
CA THR A 31 25.74 21.02 1.82
C THR A 31 25.14 19.65 1.53
N ALA A 32 25.27 18.68 2.45
CA ALA A 32 24.73 17.34 2.27
C ALA A 32 23.19 17.38 2.25
N THR A 33 22.59 16.76 1.22
CA THR A 33 21.13 16.63 1.13
C THR A 33 20.65 15.46 1.99
N LEU A 34 19.40 15.52 2.46
CA LEU A 34 18.78 14.42 3.22
C LEU A 34 18.84 13.08 2.47
N ASP A 35 18.69 13.09 1.14
CA ASP A 35 18.78 11.90 0.29
C ASP A 35 20.19 11.30 0.27
N SER A 36 21.23 12.14 0.13
CA SER A 36 22.62 11.72 0.20
C SER A 36 22.96 11.12 1.58
N MET A 37 22.49 11.77 2.65
CA MET A 37 22.67 11.28 4.02
C MET A 37 21.99 9.94 4.23
N PHE A 38 20.74 9.80 3.74
CA PHE A 38 19.99 8.56 3.83
C PHE A 38 20.67 7.42 3.08
N LYS A 39 21.09 7.63 1.82
CA LYS A 39 21.76 6.61 1.00
C LYS A 39 23.04 6.10 1.65
N TYR A 40 23.87 7.00 2.16
CA TYR A 40 25.10 6.62 2.83
C TYR A 40 24.82 5.83 4.12
N LEU A 41 23.95 6.32 4.99
CA LEU A 41 23.60 5.60 6.22
C LEU A 41 22.97 4.24 5.92
N TRP A 42 22.11 4.14 4.91
CA TRP A 42 21.47 2.88 4.51
C TRP A 42 22.45 1.87 3.91
N SER A 43 23.55 2.33 3.30
CA SER A 43 24.60 1.45 2.76
C SER A 43 25.46 0.78 3.83
N ARG A 44 25.35 1.21 5.09
CA ARG A 44 26.17 0.69 6.20
C ARG A 44 25.65 -0.68 6.68
N PRO A 45 26.53 -1.66 6.94
CA PRO A 45 26.14 -2.95 7.50
C PRO A 45 25.33 -2.83 8.80
N GLU A 46 25.67 -1.85 9.65
CA GLU A 46 24.98 -1.58 10.91
C GLU A 46 23.52 -1.16 10.69
N ALA A 47 23.24 -0.43 9.61
CA ALA A 47 21.87 -0.09 9.23
C ALA A 47 21.12 -1.32 8.72
N GLN A 48 21.78 -2.17 7.92
CA GLN A 48 21.20 -3.43 7.48
C GLN A 48 21.01 -4.44 8.62
N GLN A 49 21.71 -4.29 9.74
CA GLN A 49 21.54 -5.17 10.90
C GLN A 49 20.36 -4.73 11.79
N GLU A 50 20.20 -3.43 12.03
CA GLU A 50 19.26 -2.92 13.04
C GLU A 50 18.06 -2.14 12.47
N LEU A 51 18.17 -1.60 11.25
CA LEU A 51 17.09 -0.84 10.61
C LEU A 51 16.31 -1.66 9.59
N LEU A 52 16.66 -2.93 9.39
CA LEU A 52 15.74 -3.85 8.76
C LEU A 52 14.49 -3.98 9.64
N PRO A 53 13.29 -4.03 9.05
CA PRO A 53 12.12 -4.42 9.82
C PRO A 53 12.46 -5.74 10.53
N PRO A 54 12.16 -5.87 11.83
CA PRO A 54 12.41 -7.13 12.53
C PRO A 54 11.83 -8.24 11.68
N PRO A 55 12.56 -9.35 11.44
CA PRO A 55 12.11 -10.40 10.55
C PRO A 55 10.69 -10.77 10.95
N GLY A 56 9.74 -10.27 10.16
CA GLY A 56 8.36 -10.64 10.35
C GLY A 56 8.34 -12.13 10.08
N ASN A 57 7.67 -12.90 10.93
CA ASN A 57 7.43 -14.33 10.68
C ASN A 57 6.74 -14.61 9.34
N LEU A 58 6.40 -13.56 8.58
CA LEU A 58 5.82 -13.58 7.26
C LEU A 58 6.94 -13.33 6.23
N CYS A 59 7.47 -14.41 5.66
CA CYS A 59 8.31 -14.37 4.46
C CYS A 59 7.48 -14.79 3.25
N ILE A 60 7.68 -14.12 2.10
CA ILE A 60 7.03 -14.54 0.85
C ILE A 60 7.96 -15.54 0.18
N ASN A 61 7.64 -16.82 0.32
CA ASN A 61 8.45 -17.88 -0.27
C ASN A 61 8.33 -17.91 -1.80
N ARG A 62 7.12 -17.69 -2.32
CA ARG A 62 6.84 -17.64 -3.76
C ARG A 62 5.62 -16.76 -4.00
N LYS A 63 5.65 -15.95 -5.06
CA LYS A 63 4.45 -15.23 -5.54
C LYS A 63 3.47 -16.23 -6.15
N GLY A 64 2.20 -16.11 -5.78
CA GLY A 64 1.13 -16.98 -6.25
C GLY A 64 -0.16 -16.74 -5.50
N GLU A 65 -1.28 -17.14 -6.11
CA GLU A 65 -2.62 -16.91 -5.58
C GLU A 65 -2.83 -17.60 -4.23
N SER A 66 -2.38 -18.86 -4.09
CA SER A 66 -2.48 -19.61 -2.84
C SER A 66 -1.77 -18.92 -1.68
N GLU A 67 -0.58 -18.36 -1.91
CA GLU A 67 0.17 -17.69 -0.84
C GLU A 67 -0.46 -16.34 -0.48
N ALA A 68 -0.93 -15.60 -1.48
CA ALA A 68 -1.68 -14.37 -1.28
C ALA A 68 -2.96 -14.61 -0.47
N GLU A 69 -3.66 -15.70 -0.75
CA GLU A 69 -4.86 -16.09 -0.02
C GLU A 69 -4.58 -16.44 1.45
N LYS A 70 -3.51 -17.17 1.76
CA LYS A 70 -3.12 -17.47 3.15
C LYS A 70 -2.94 -16.19 3.96
N PHE A 71 -2.16 -15.23 3.45
CA PHE A 71 -1.98 -13.95 4.11
C PHE A 71 -3.29 -13.14 4.19
N ARG A 72 -4.15 -13.20 3.17
CA ARG A 72 -5.46 -12.54 3.19
C ARG A 72 -6.35 -13.11 4.28
N ASN A 73 -6.38 -14.43 4.44
CA ASN A 73 -7.18 -15.12 5.44
C ASN A 73 -6.66 -14.84 6.86
N GLU A 74 -5.34 -14.77 7.03
CA GLU A 74 -4.73 -14.35 8.28
C GLU A 74 -5.08 -12.88 8.62
N GLY A 75 -5.00 -11.99 7.62
CA GLY A 75 -5.46 -10.60 7.77
C GLY A 75 -6.93 -10.52 8.18
N ASN A 76 -7.80 -11.35 7.59
CA ASN A 76 -9.22 -11.41 7.95
C ASN A 76 -9.44 -11.87 9.40
N ARG A 77 -8.66 -12.85 9.88
CA ARG A 77 -8.70 -13.32 11.26
C ARG A 77 -8.29 -12.20 12.22
N LEU A 78 -7.14 -11.57 11.96
CA LEU A 78 -6.60 -10.46 12.77
C LEU A 78 -7.52 -9.23 12.77
N TYR A 79 -8.17 -8.93 11.64
CA TYR A 79 -9.13 -7.85 11.54
C TYR A 79 -10.38 -8.10 12.39
N LYS A 80 -10.89 -9.35 12.41
CA LYS A 80 -11.99 -9.74 13.30
C LYS A 80 -11.61 -9.63 14.78
N GLU A 81 -10.35 -9.93 15.11
CA GLU A 81 -9.77 -9.75 16.46
C GLU A 81 -9.45 -8.29 16.82
N LYS A 82 -9.75 -7.34 15.93
CA LYS A 82 -9.42 -5.91 16.09
C LYS A 82 -7.93 -5.60 16.27
N LYS A 83 -7.05 -6.50 15.83
CA LYS A 83 -5.60 -6.30 15.76
C LYS A 83 -5.23 -5.60 14.45
N LEU A 84 -5.61 -4.33 14.33
CA LEU A 84 -5.57 -3.58 13.06
C LEU A 84 -4.17 -3.49 12.45
N GLU A 85 -3.13 -3.22 13.23
CA GLU A 85 -1.74 -3.14 12.72
C GLU A 85 -1.24 -4.47 12.15
N GLN A 86 -1.56 -5.58 12.81
CA GLN A 86 -1.17 -6.92 12.36
C GLN A 86 -1.97 -7.33 11.13
N ALA A 87 -3.27 -7.00 11.09
CA ALA A 87 -4.11 -7.21 9.93
C ALA A 87 -3.60 -6.42 8.71
N LEU A 88 -3.21 -5.16 8.91
CA LEU A 88 -2.61 -4.32 7.87
C LEU A 88 -1.33 -4.96 7.31
N LEU A 89 -0.45 -5.45 8.19
CA LEU A 89 0.77 -6.14 7.80
C LEU A 89 0.46 -7.40 6.97
N ALA A 90 -0.45 -8.25 7.44
CA ALA A 90 -0.86 -9.46 6.73
C ALA A 90 -1.45 -9.14 5.33
N TYR A 91 -2.28 -8.10 5.21
CA TYR A 91 -2.78 -7.67 3.91
C TYR A 91 -1.68 -7.11 3.00
N ASN A 92 -0.65 -6.45 3.54
CA ASN A 92 0.51 -6.04 2.75
C ASN A 92 1.23 -7.25 2.15
N TYR A 93 1.46 -8.30 2.94
CA TYR A 93 2.05 -9.54 2.46
C TYR A 93 1.17 -10.25 1.42
N SER A 94 -0.16 -10.23 1.61
CA SER A 94 -1.11 -10.75 0.64
C SER A 94 -0.98 -10.05 -0.72
N ILE A 95 -0.95 -8.72 -0.72
CA ILE A 95 -0.76 -7.91 -1.94
C ILE A 95 0.58 -8.26 -2.59
N LEU A 96 1.68 -8.25 -1.83
CA LEU A 96 3.02 -8.55 -2.34
C LEU A 96 3.15 -9.95 -2.95
N ALA A 97 2.46 -10.94 -2.36
CA ALA A 97 2.45 -12.32 -2.83
C ALA A 97 1.55 -12.53 -4.06
N ALA A 98 0.53 -11.71 -4.25
CA ALA A 98 -0.45 -11.90 -5.32
C ALA A 98 0.17 -11.72 -6.73
N PRO A 99 -0.33 -12.47 -7.74
CA PRO A 99 -0.04 -12.18 -9.13
C PRO A 99 -0.50 -10.76 -9.49
N HIS A 100 0.43 -9.97 -10.01
CA HIS A 100 0.16 -8.60 -10.47
C HIS A 100 0.11 -8.61 -11.98
N PRO A 101 -0.74 -7.77 -12.61
CA PRO A 101 -0.79 -7.66 -14.06
C PRO A 101 0.59 -7.33 -14.62
N GLY A 102 0.85 -7.82 -15.83
CA GLY A 102 1.99 -7.38 -16.63
C GLY A 102 1.84 -5.91 -17.00
N LEU A 103 2.92 -5.27 -17.42
CA LEU A 103 2.93 -3.82 -17.64
C LEU A 103 2.16 -3.40 -18.89
N ASP A 104 2.15 -4.29 -19.87
CA ASP A 104 1.37 -4.16 -21.11
C ASP A 104 0.08 -5.02 -21.05
N GLY A 105 -0.18 -5.65 -19.90
CA GLY A 105 -1.31 -6.55 -19.74
C GLY A 105 -2.58 -5.77 -19.47
N GLU A 106 -3.55 -5.84 -20.39
CA GLU A 106 -4.92 -5.45 -20.06
C GLU A 106 -5.36 -6.22 -18.80
N ILE A 107 -5.98 -5.49 -17.86
CA ILE A 107 -6.57 -6.09 -16.68
C ILE A 107 -7.87 -6.77 -17.11
N VAL A 108 -7.75 -7.98 -17.68
CA VAL A 108 -8.90 -8.72 -18.20
C VAL A 108 -9.34 -9.77 -17.20
N GLY A 109 -10.54 -9.65 -16.62
CA GLY A 109 -11.19 -10.76 -15.92
C GLY A 109 -10.63 -11.16 -14.54
N PRO A 110 -11.03 -12.34 -14.02
CA PRO A 110 -10.86 -12.75 -12.60
C PRO A 110 -9.41 -13.11 -12.21
N GLN A 111 -8.47 -13.03 -13.15
CA GLN A 111 -7.07 -13.43 -12.96
C GLN A 111 -6.30 -12.58 -11.92
N HIS A 112 -6.83 -11.41 -11.56
CA HIS A 112 -6.31 -10.57 -10.46
C HIS A 112 -7.32 -10.39 -9.32
N GLU A 113 -8.35 -11.26 -9.24
CA GLU A 113 -9.37 -11.16 -8.20
C GLU A 113 -8.74 -11.20 -6.80
N GLY A 114 -7.79 -12.11 -6.55
CA GLY A 114 -7.06 -12.18 -5.28
C GLY A 114 -6.41 -10.86 -4.85
N LEU A 115 -5.73 -10.20 -5.79
CA LEU A 115 -5.10 -8.89 -5.59
C LEU A 115 -6.17 -7.83 -5.29
N SER A 116 -7.28 -7.83 -6.03
CA SER A 116 -8.40 -6.91 -5.79
C SER A 116 -9.02 -7.10 -4.40
N LEU A 117 -9.18 -8.35 -3.95
CA LEU A 117 -9.71 -8.70 -2.64
C LEU A 117 -8.77 -8.24 -1.52
N ALA A 118 -7.46 -8.39 -1.72
CA ALA A 118 -6.46 -7.94 -0.76
C ALA A 118 -6.46 -6.42 -0.59
N PHE A 119 -6.51 -5.64 -1.69
CA PHE A 119 -6.68 -4.18 -1.64
C PHE A 119 -8.01 -3.77 -0.98
N ALA A 120 -9.10 -4.46 -1.31
CA ALA A 120 -10.40 -4.21 -0.70
C ALA A 120 -10.39 -4.48 0.82
N ASN A 121 -9.68 -5.49 1.29
CA ASN A 121 -9.60 -5.75 2.72
C ASN A 121 -8.65 -4.76 3.41
N ARG A 122 -7.52 -4.41 2.79
CA ARG A 122 -6.59 -3.42 3.32
C ARG A 122 -7.23 -2.03 3.44
N SER A 123 -8.04 -1.61 2.47
CA SER A 123 -8.79 -0.34 2.58
C SER A 123 -9.76 -0.33 3.77
N ALA A 124 -10.32 -1.47 4.16
CA ALA A 124 -11.18 -1.56 5.35
C ALA A 124 -10.39 -1.25 6.64
N VAL A 125 -9.21 -1.87 6.78
CA VAL A 125 -8.32 -1.63 7.92
C VAL A 125 -7.85 -0.18 7.95
N LEU A 126 -7.38 0.34 6.81
CA LEU A 126 -6.93 1.73 6.70
C LEU A 126 -8.04 2.72 7.06
N TYR A 127 -9.28 2.45 6.66
CA TYR A 127 -10.42 3.27 7.06
C TYR A 127 -10.65 3.24 8.58
N GLU A 128 -10.59 2.06 9.23
CA GLU A 128 -10.70 1.97 10.69
C GLU A 128 -9.55 2.68 11.42
N MET A 129 -8.36 2.72 10.81
CA MET A 129 -7.20 3.45 11.32
C MET A 129 -7.20 4.95 10.96
N ALA A 130 -8.32 5.50 10.47
CA ALA A 130 -8.49 6.88 10.01
C ALA A 130 -7.50 7.33 8.91
N GLN A 131 -6.93 6.37 8.17
CA GLN A 131 -6.02 6.60 7.05
C GLN A 131 -6.80 6.78 5.73
N TYR A 132 -7.73 7.74 5.72
CA TYR A 132 -8.76 7.86 4.67
C TYR A 132 -8.21 8.02 3.25
N LYS A 133 -7.13 8.80 3.07
CA LYS A 133 -6.47 8.97 1.76
C LYS A 133 -5.98 7.63 1.19
N TYR A 134 -5.34 6.81 2.04
CA TYR A 134 -4.79 5.53 1.63
C TYR A 134 -5.89 4.48 1.44
N ALA A 135 -6.92 4.51 2.28
CA ALA A 135 -8.09 3.66 2.16
C ALA A 135 -8.84 3.91 0.83
N LEU A 136 -9.02 5.18 0.44
CA LEU A 136 -9.62 5.56 -0.84
C LEU A 136 -8.82 5.01 -2.02
N ALA A 137 -7.50 5.23 -2.03
CA ALA A 137 -6.62 4.73 -3.10
C ALA A 137 -6.65 3.20 -3.23
N ASP A 138 -6.69 2.46 -2.11
CA ASP A 138 -6.84 1.00 -2.13
C ASP A 138 -8.20 0.54 -2.65
N ALA A 139 -9.28 1.25 -2.30
CA ALA A 139 -10.62 0.91 -2.81
C ALA A 139 -10.70 1.09 -4.33
N GLU A 140 -10.08 2.14 -4.87
CA GLU A 140 -10.01 2.38 -6.32
C GLU A 140 -9.14 1.35 -7.04
N ARG A 141 -7.98 1.01 -6.46
CA ARG A 141 -7.15 -0.10 -6.96
C ARG A 141 -7.92 -1.41 -7.02
N ALA A 142 -8.68 -1.74 -5.97
CA ALA A 142 -9.48 -2.96 -5.95
C ALA A 142 -10.48 -2.99 -7.13
N LEU A 143 -11.21 -1.89 -7.36
CA LEU A 143 -12.13 -1.78 -8.49
C LEU A 143 -11.41 -1.95 -9.84
N ALA A 144 -10.25 -1.33 -10.00
CA ALA A 144 -9.44 -1.43 -11.21
C ALA A 144 -8.93 -2.86 -11.48
N PHE A 145 -8.58 -3.62 -10.43
CA PHE A 145 -8.08 -5.00 -10.54
C PHE A 145 -9.19 -6.07 -10.62
N GLY A 146 -10.41 -5.69 -11.02
CA GLY A 146 -11.47 -6.67 -11.30
C GLY A 146 -12.24 -7.15 -10.07
N TYR A 147 -12.38 -6.33 -9.02
CA TYR A 147 -13.16 -6.68 -7.84
C TYR A 147 -14.57 -7.20 -8.21
N PRO A 148 -15.06 -8.29 -7.57
CA PRO A 148 -16.32 -8.92 -7.94
C PRO A 148 -17.50 -7.94 -7.95
N SER A 149 -18.26 -7.90 -9.04
CA SER A 149 -19.37 -6.97 -9.26
C SER A 149 -20.39 -7.00 -8.11
N SER A 150 -20.75 -8.20 -7.64
CA SER A 150 -21.65 -8.41 -6.51
C SER A 150 -21.17 -7.73 -5.21
N LYS A 151 -19.86 -7.53 -5.03
CA LYS A 151 -19.32 -6.93 -3.80
C LYS A 151 -18.99 -5.45 -3.94
N ARG A 152 -19.04 -4.87 -5.16
CA ARG A 152 -18.58 -3.49 -5.44
C ARG A 152 -19.30 -2.42 -4.64
N HIS A 153 -20.59 -2.62 -4.33
CA HIS A 153 -21.36 -1.68 -3.50
C HIS A 153 -20.66 -1.34 -2.17
N ARG A 154 -20.00 -2.33 -1.54
CA ARG A 154 -19.27 -2.15 -0.27
C ARG A 154 -18.03 -1.26 -0.43
N LEU A 155 -17.34 -1.36 -1.57
CA LEU A 155 -16.21 -0.50 -1.88
C LEU A 155 -16.65 0.93 -2.14
N TYR A 156 -17.74 1.12 -2.90
CA TYR A 156 -18.27 2.45 -3.14
C TYR A 156 -18.74 3.15 -1.86
N GLU A 157 -19.44 2.43 -0.97
CA GLU A 157 -19.77 2.95 0.36
C GLU A 157 -18.51 3.39 1.13
N ARG A 158 -17.43 2.61 1.06
CA ARG A 158 -16.16 2.95 1.72
C ARG A 158 -15.49 4.17 1.08
N ARG A 159 -15.49 4.28 -0.26
CA ARG A 159 -14.98 5.47 -0.98
C ARG A 159 -15.71 6.72 -0.51
N ALA A 160 -17.04 6.69 -0.50
CA ALA A 160 -17.85 7.80 -0.03
C ALA A 160 -17.57 8.16 1.45
N LYS A 161 -17.49 7.16 2.34
CA LYS A 161 -17.13 7.38 3.75
C LYS A 161 -15.74 8.01 3.91
N CYS A 162 -14.76 7.59 3.12
CA CYS A 162 -13.42 8.20 3.12
C CYS A 162 -13.49 9.67 2.68
N LEU A 163 -14.20 9.97 1.59
CA LEU A 163 -14.36 11.33 1.06
C LEU A 163 -15.07 12.24 2.06
N GLN A 164 -16.14 11.76 2.69
CA GLN A 164 -16.84 12.48 3.78
C GLN A 164 -15.90 12.79 4.94
N ALA A 165 -15.12 11.80 5.39
CA ALA A 165 -14.17 11.99 6.49
C ALA A 165 -13.02 12.97 6.14
N MET A 166 -12.74 13.16 4.86
CA MET A 166 -11.80 14.16 4.34
C MET A 166 -12.46 15.52 4.03
N GLY A 167 -13.75 15.69 4.29
CA GLY A 167 -14.50 16.93 4.02
C GLY A 167 -14.87 17.16 2.55
N LYS A 168 -14.65 16.17 1.67
CA LYS A 168 -14.94 16.25 0.23
C LYS A 168 -16.37 15.79 -0.05
N MET A 169 -17.36 16.58 0.37
CA MET A 169 -18.78 16.18 0.37
C MET A 169 -19.36 16.06 -1.04
N GLU A 170 -18.94 16.94 -1.96
CA GLU A 170 -19.38 16.94 -3.36
C GLU A 170 -18.88 15.67 -4.08
N GLU A 171 -17.60 15.34 -3.93
CA GLU A 171 -17.01 14.09 -4.46
C GLU A 171 -17.70 12.86 -3.86
N ALA A 172 -17.99 12.89 -2.54
CA ALA A 172 -18.69 11.79 -1.89
C ALA A 172 -20.10 11.60 -2.45
N ASN A 173 -20.85 12.70 -2.65
CA ASN A 173 -22.19 12.65 -3.22
C ASN A 173 -22.17 12.12 -4.67
N ALA A 174 -21.21 12.55 -5.49
CA ALA A 174 -21.05 12.06 -6.86
C ALA A 174 -20.82 10.53 -6.90
N VAL A 175 -19.94 10.01 -6.04
CA VAL A 175 -19.70 8.55 -5.93
C VAL A 175 -20.97 7.82 -5.49
N LEU A 176 -21.73 8.36 -4.53
CA LEU A 176 -22.96 7.74 -4.05
C LEU A 176 -24.05 7.70 -5.14
N GLU A 177 -24.19 8.76 -5.93
CA GLU A 177 -25.14 8.81 -7.07
C GLU A 177 -24.77 7.78 -8.13
N GLU A 178 -23.51 7.76 -8.55
CA GLU A 178 -23.00 6.77 -9.50
C GLU A 178 -23.28 5.34 -9.01
N THR A 179 -23.10 5.11 -7.72
CA THR A 179 -23.37 3.81 -7.10
C THR A 179 -24.86 3.45 -7.12
N LEU A 180 -25.76 4.40 -6.83
CA LEU A 180 -27.20 4.16 -6.88
C LEU A 180 -27.66 3.77 -8.29
N THR A 181 -27.12 4.43 -9.31
CA THR A 181 -27.38 4.08 -10.72
C THR A 181 -26.81 2.71 -11.06
N ALA A 182 -25.57 2.44 -10.65
CA ALA A 182 -24.89 1.17 -10.94
C ALA A 182 -25.51 -0.03 -10.20
N LEU A 183 -26.10 0.16 -9.01
CA LEU A 183 -26.76 -0.90 -8.24
C LEU A 183 -27.87 -1.60 -9.04
N ALA A 184 -28.54 -0.90 -9.96
CA ALA A 184 -29.56 -1.50 -10.83
C ALA A 184 -28.98 -2.48 -11.86
N THR A 185 -27.68 -2.39 -12.13
CA THR A 185 -26.95 -3.23 -13.11
C THR A 185 -26.10 -4.33 -12.46
N LEU A 186 -25.97 -4.33 -11.13
CA LEU A 186 -25.20 -5.35 -10.41
C LEU A 186 -26.04 -6.63 -10.25
N ALA A 187 -25.41 -7.79 -10.49
CA ALA A 187 -26.00 -9.10 -10.22
C ALA A 187 -26.04 -9.35 -8.70
N LEU A 188 -27.02 -8.75 -8.03
CA LEU A 188 -27.25 -8.81 -6.59
C LEU A 188 -28.64 -9.35 -6.28
N ASP A 189 -28.78 -10.02 -5.14
CA ASP A 189 -30.09 -10.43 -4.65
C ASP A 189 -30.92 -9.18 -4.28
N GLU A 190 -32.24 -9.24 -4.49
CA GLU A 190 -33.15 -8.11 -4.29
C GLU A 190 -33.10 -7.54 -2.85
N LYS A 191 -32.87 -8.41 -1.87
CA LYS A 191 -32.63 -8.04 -0.46
C LYS A 191 -31.33 -7.25 -0.27
N GLU A 192 -30.24 -7.68 -0.93
CA GLU A 192 -28.95 -7.00 -0.85
C GLU A 192 -28.98 -5.65 -1.56
N VAL A 193 -29.66 -5.56 -2.71
CA VAL A 193 -29.89 -4.29 -3.42
C VAL A 193 -30.63 -3.31 -2.52
N THR A 194 -31.69 -3.76 -1.86
CA THR A 194 -32.48 -2.91 -0.96
C THR A 194 -31.66 -2.44 0.25
N ALA A 195 -30.89 -3.33 0.88
CA ALA A 195 -30.01 -2.98 1.99
C ALA A 195 -28.93 -1.97 1.57
N ALA A 196 -28.29 -2.18 0.41
CA ALA A 196 -27.29 -1.27 -0.14
C ALA A 196 -27.90 0.10 -0.45
N LYS A 197 -29.07 0.15 -1.11
CA LYS A 197 -29.80 1.41 -1.39
C LYS A 197 -30.09 2.19 -0.10
N ASN A 198 -30.55 1.52 0.94
CA ASN A 198 -30.83 2.16 2.23
C ASN A 198 -29.54 2.70 2.88
N SER A 199 -28.45 1.92 2.87
CA SER A 199 -27.14 2.35 3.40
C SER A 199 -26.62 3.59 2.66
N ILE A 200 -26.64 3.56 1.33
CA ILE A 200 -26.15 4.65 0.46
C ILE A 200 -27.02 5.90 0.60
N SER A 201 -28.34 5.75 0.66
CA SER A 201 -29.26 6.88 0.87
C SER A 201 -29.01 7.57 2.20
N LYS A 202 -28.73 6.79 3.26
CA LYS A 202 -28.34 7.31 4.58
C LYS A 202 -26.96 7.99 4.58
N LEU A 203 -26.01 7.51 3.78
CA LEU A 203 -24.72 8.19 3.61
C LEU A 203 -24.90 9.51 2.85
N LYS A 204 -25.76 9.51 1.83
CA LYS A 204 -26.03 10.68 1.00
C LYS A 204 -26.69 11.81 1.79
N SER A 205 -27.67 11.50 2.65
CA SER A 205 -28.30 12.53 3.50
C SER A 205 -27.28 13.23 4.41
N LYS A 206 -26.26 12.51 4.90
CA LYS A 206 -25.17 13.07 5.71
C LYS A 206 -24.25 14.02 4.93
N CYS A 207 -24.19 13.96 3.60
CA CYS A 207 -23.42 14.92 2.80
C CYS A 207 -24.02 16.34 2.87
N TYR A 208 -25.32 16.46 3.13
CA TYR A 208 -26.04 17.74 3.18
C TYR A 208 -26.18 18.31 4.60
N ASP A 209 -25.78 17.55 5.63
CA ASP A 209 -25.83 17.99 7.02
C ASP A 209 -24.73 19.02 7.30
N LYS A 210 -25.13 20.29 7.48
CA LYS A 210 -24.26 21.42 7.86
C LYS A 210 -23.56 21.24 9.23
N GLN A 211 -23.93 20.21 10.00
CA GLN A 211 -23.37 19.90 11.31
C GLN A 211 -22.23 18.87 11.29
N ASN A 212 -21.86 18.32 10.13
CA ASN A 212 -20.69 17.44 10.00
C ASN A 212 -19.38 18.23 10.16
N LYS A 213 -19.09 18.66 11.40
CA LYS A 213 -17.78 19.17 11.78
C LYS A 213 -16.80 18.02 11.66
N ILE A 214 -15.80 18.18 10.79
CA ILE A 214 -14.62 17.32 10.75
C ILE A 214 -14.03 17.34 12.16
N PRO A 215 -13.86 16.18 12.84
CA PRO A 215 -13.24 16.18 14.15
C PRO A 215 -11.86 16.84 14.06
N ALA A 216 -11.66 17.94 14.80
CA ALA A 216 -10.41 18.69 14.84
C ALA A 216 -9.20 17.85 15.32
N THR A 217 -9.46 16.64 15.79
CA THR A 217 -8.50 15.63 16.26
C THR A 217 -8.12 14.60 15.20
N LEU A 218 -8.22 14.92 13.91
CA LEU A 218 -7.56 14.19 12.82
C LEU A 218 -6.02 14.34 12.94
N ARG A 219 -5.46 13.93 14.08
CA ARG A 219 -4.06 13.53 14.19
C ARG A 219 -3.94 12.29 13.34
N TYR A 220 -3.57 12.48 12.09
CA TYR A 220 -2.95 11.44 11.29
C TYR A 220 -1.76 10.93 12.10
N GLN A 221 -1.97 9.89 12.90
CA GLN A 221 -0.85 9.03 13.25
C GLN A 221 -0.42 8.46 11.90
N HIS A 222 0.64 9.04 11.36
CA HIS A 222 1.32 8.51 10.20
C HIS A 222 1.82 7.12 10.59
N VAL A 223 0.99 6.11 10.36
CA VAL A 223 1.38 4.69 10.50
C VAL A 223 2.49 4.37 9.50
N PHE A 224 2.54 5.14 8.41
CA PHE A 224 3.60 5.11 7.42
C PHE A 224 4.50 6.32 7.58
N TYR A 225 5.78 6.08 7.87
CA TYR A 225 6.84 7.02 7.50
C TYR A 225 6.91 7.08 5.97
N THR A 226 6.02 7.85 5.36
CA THR A 226 6.19 8.29 3.98
C THR A 226 7.01 9.56 4.06
N GLY A 227 8.33 9.43 4.23
CA GLY A 227 9.17 10.44 3.60
C GLY A 227 8.68 10.51 2.15
N GLN A 228 8.20 11.66 1.69
CA GLN A 228 7.91 11.87 0.28
C GLN A 228 9.24 11.87 -0.48
N ALA A 229 9.92 10.73 -0.49
CA ALA A 229 10.99 10.46 -1.42
C ALA A 229 10.29 9.93 -2.65
N TYR A 230 10.05 10.82 -3.61
CA TYR A 230 9.87 10.36 -4.98
C TYR A 230 11.07 9.47 -5.30
N PRO A 231 10.87 8.27 -5.88
CA PRO A 231 12.00 7.47 -6.32
C PRO A 231 12.88 8.36 -7.21
N PRO A 232 14.20 8.36 -7.00
CA PRO A 232 15.09 9.16 -7.81
C PRO A 232 14.85 8.85 -9.29
N PRO A 233 14.82 9.87 -10.16
CA PRO A 233 14.48 9.66 -11.56
C PRO A 233 15.40 8.62 -12.21
N VAL A 234 14.79 7.66 -12.92
CA VAL A 234 15.52 6.66 -13.70
C VAL A 234 16.12 7.35 -14.91
N SER A 235 17.45 7.34 -15.05
CA SER A 235 18.12 8.07 -16.14
C SER A 235 17.78 7.56 -17.54
N GLN A 236 17.49 6.27 -17.67
CA GLN A 236 17.11 5.60 -18.92
C GLN A 236 15.96 4.63 -18.61
N PRO A 237 14.73 5.15 -18.53
CA PRO A 237 13.57 4.32 -18.24
C PRO A 237 13.28 3.41 -19.42
N ARG A 238 12.77 2.22 -19.12
CA ARG A 238 12.23 1.36 -20.18
C ARG A 238 10.91 1.91 -20.70
N SER A 239 10.59 1.57 -21.95
CA SER A 239 9.32 1.93 -22.58
C SER A 239 8.12 1.22 -21.97
N ASP A 240 8.27 -0.06 -21.59
CA ASP A 240 7.25 -0.87 -20.91
C ASP A 240 7.20 -0.61 -19.40
N LEU A 241 8.32 -0.16 -18.82
CA LEU A 241 8.50 0.08 -17.39
C LEU A 241 9.18 1.42 -17.13
N PRO A 242 8.42 2.53 -17.10
CA PRO A 242 9.00 3.84 -16.83
C PRO A 242 9.67 3.97 -15.45
N CYS A 243 9.29 3.09 -14.51
CA CYS A 243 9.87 2.99 -13.17
C CYS A 243 11.10 2.07 -13.08
N LEU A 244 11.59 1.51 -14.20
CA LEU A 244 12.74 0.61 -14.22
C LEU A 244 13.75 1.06 -15.26
N SER A 245 15.04 0.97 -14.92
CA SER A 245 16.12 1.19 -15.88
C SER A 245 16.09 0.14 -17.00
N ASP A 246 16.40 0.55 -18.23
CA ASP A 246 16.68 -0.34 -19.36
C ASP A 246 17.86 -1.30 -19.12
N ALA A 247 18.70 -1.00 -18.13
CA ALA A 247 19.75 -1.88 -17.64
C ALA A 247 19.21 -3.15 -16.96
N ILE A 248 17.91 -3.21 -16.63
CA ILE A 248 17.29 -4.33 -15.91
C ILE A 248 16.13 -4.89 -16.73
N SER A 249 16.01 -6.22 -16.80
CA SER A 249 14.84 -6.92 -17.32
C SER A 249 14.17 -7.75 -16.23
N ILE A 250 12.83 -7.85 -16.29
CA ILE A 250 12.07 -8.81 -15.49
C ILE A 250 11.96 -10.08 -16.33
N GLN A 251 12.45 -11.20 -15.80
CA GLN A 251 12.33 -12.52 -16.41
C GLN A 251 11.56 -13.46 -15.50
N TYR A 252 10.97 -14.51 -16.08
CA TYR A 252 10.32 -15.57 -15.32
C TYR A 252 11.05 -16.89 -15.51
N THR A 253 11.31 -17.61 -14.41
CA THR A 253 11.66 -19.04 -14.46
C THR A 253 10.73 -19.83 -13.54
N PRO A 254 10.42 -21.10 -13.85
CA PRO A 254 9.60 -21.94 -12.98
C PRO A 254 10.13 -22.05 -11.54
N ILE A 255 11.47 -21.98 -11.38
CA ILE A 255 12.17 -22.13 -10.09
C ILE A 255 12.20 -20.81 -9.31
N ARG A 256 12.51 -19.67 -9.95
CA ARG A 256 12.70 -18.36 -9.27
C ARG A 256 11.49 -17.43 -9.36
N GLY A 257 10.48 -17.79 -10.14
CA GLY A 257 9.39 -16.89 -10.48
C GLY A 257 9.88 -15.67 -11.27
N ARG A 258 9.16 -14.54 -11.12
CA ARG A 258 9.59 -13.24 -11.68
C ARG A 258 10.81 -12.73 -10.91
N HIS A 259 11.93 -12.56 -11.60
CA HIS A 259 13.19 -12.10 -11.05
C HIS A 259 13.81 -11.06 -11.98
N LEU A 260 14.69 -10.24 -11.42
CA LEU A 260 15.38 -9.20 -12.17
C LEU A 260 16.71 -9.73 -12.71
N VAL A 261 17.01 -9.38 -13.95
CA VAL A 261 18.25 -9.72 -14.64
C VAL A 261 18.87 -8.43 -15.12
N ALA A 262 20.15 -8.21 -14.78
CA ALA A 262 20.90 -7.09 -15.31
C ALA A 262 21.29 -7.40 -16.77
N ASN A 263 20.90 -6.54 -17.70
CA ASN A 263 21.24 -6.66 -19.12
C ASN A 263 22.66 -6.13 -19.42
N ARG A 264 23.23 -5.39 -18.47
CA ARG A 264 24.58 -4.79 -18.51
C ARG A 264 25.03 -4.49 -17.08
N ASP A 265 26.32 -4.23 -16.90
CA ASP A 265 26.87 -3.87 -15.59
C ASP A 265 26.25 -2.58 -15.03
N ILE A 266 25.75 -2.66 -13.80
CA ILE A 266 25.14 -1.54 -13.08
C ILE A 266 26.17 -1.01 -12.09
N ARG A 267 26.77 0.14 -12.41
CA ARG A 267 27.76 0.76 -11.52
C ARG A 267 27.09 1.28 -10.24
N PRO A 268 27.76 1.21 -9.07
CA PRO A 268 27.29 1.84 -7.85
C PRO A 268 26.91 3.31 -8.09
N GLY A 269 25.72 3.71 -7.62
CA GLY A 269 25.19 5.06 -7.80
C GLY A 269 24.33 5.28 -9.06
N LYS A 270 24.23 4.31 -9.98
CA LYS A 270 23.22 4.34 -11.04
C LYS A 270 21.89 3.78 -10.54
N THR A 271 20.80 4.50 -10.78
CA THR A 271 19.45 4.09 -10.41
C THR A 271 18.97 2.95 -11.29
N GLY A 272 18.81 1.77 -10.69
CA GLY A 272 18.09 0.64 -11.30
C GLY A 272 16.56 0.82 -11.25
N PHE A 273 16.09 1.62 -10.30
CA PHE A 273 14.69 1.99 -10.00
C PHE A 273 14.62 3.46 -9.64
#